data_AF-A0A964NS90-F1
#
_entry.id   AF-A0A964NS90-F1
#
_cell.length_a   1.000
_cell.length_b   1.000
_cell.length_c   1.000
_cell.angle_alpha   90.00
_cell.angle_beta   90.00
_cell.angle_gamma   90.00
#
_symmetry.space_group_name_H-M   'P 1'
#
loop_
_entity.id
_entity.type
_entity.pdbx_description
1 polymer ?
#
loop_
_entity_poly.entity_id
_entity_poly.type
_entity_poly.pdbx_seq_one_letter_code
_entity_poly.pdbx_strand_id
1 'polypeptide(L)'
;MEDFHDIIRTERYYTATLLPAVLLHDNFAGLGQFLSRIEANASDTAHLLSVTGPGGLLGKMAVPTQIELVTEFHIARDISRAKQLSGIVPAHAPPFFAEDTESSRRDAPDIVIRVGSLLVVCEGKFFSRPSWRGLKRQLSSQRKQIELLFDIFPSLTGFVHVALVPELPRLEAGERTPWDAAVTWKEISQLSADVLGSTHYVTLRFKAALMSYAREFGRGGAYFQDLMSLHDVLGLCKSRGRNIQVGVVGGISVLRGHDRAWANARRWKWRDVSNTGRINPKNWIPGDEFVRQIAALGS
;
A
#
# COMPACT_ATOMS: atom_id res chain seq x y z
N MET A 1 -9.80 -29.15 16.35
CA MET A 1 -10.13 -28.12 15.34
C MET A 1 -8.84 -27.35 15.12
N GLU A 2 -8.13 -27.64 14.04
CA GLU A 2 -6.96 -26.85 13.67
C GLU A 2 -7.45 -25.45 13.31
N ASP A 3 -7.02 -24.45 14.07
CA ASP A 3 -7.35 -23.06 13.82
C ASP A 3 -6.93 -22.71 12.39
N PHE A 4 -7.90 -22.23 11.59
CA PHE A 4 -7.69 -21.61 10.29
C PHE A 4 -6.91 -20.28 10.50
N HIS A 5 -5.66 -20.36 10.94
CA HIS A 5 -4.73 -19.25 11.07
C HIS A 5 -4.20 -18.89 9.68
N ASP A 6 -5.13 -18.41 8.87
CA ASP A 6 -4.89 -17.90 7.53
C ASP A 6 -4.26 -16.50 7.62
N ILE A 7 -3.10 -16.43 8.28
CA ILE A 7 -2.27 -15.22 8.45
C ILE A 7 -1.51 -14.92 7.14
N ILE A 8 -1.50 -15.87 6.20
CA ILE A 8 -0.89 -15.76 4.86
C ILE A 8 -1.94 -15.31 3.82
N ARG A 9 -2.96 -14.54 4.22
CA ARG A 9 -3.86 -13.93 3.23
C ARG A 9 -3.29 -12.59 2.76
N THR A 10 -3.34 -12.40 1.45
CA THR A 10 -2.78 -11.25 0.77
C THR A 10 -3.60 -9.98 1.02
N GLU A 11 -3.03 -8.82 0.69
CA GLU A 11 -3.70 -7.51 0.68
C GLU A 11 -5.09 -7.58 0.01
N ARG A 12 -5.18 -8.33 -1.09
CA ARG A 12 -6.42 -8.57 -1.83
C ARG A 12 -7.53 -9.22 -1.01
N TYR A 13 -7.24 -10.08 -0.04
CA TYR A 13 -8.31 -10.64 0.80
C TYR A 13 -9.00 -9.56 1.63
N TYR A 14 -8.25 -8.57 2.11
CA TYR A 14 -8.80 -7.50 2.92
C TYR A 14 -9.54 -6.48 2.07
N THR A 15 -8.98 -6.11 0.91
CA THR A 15 -9.63 -5.18 -0.02
C THR A 15 -10.76 -5.83 -0.81
N ALA A 16 -10.56 -6.97 -1.46
CA ALA A 16 -11.54 -7.57 -2.37
C ALA A 16 -12.56 -8.50 -1.71
N THR A 17 -12.41 -8.86 -0.42
CA THR A 17 -13.37 -9.75 0.27
C THR A 17 -13.93 -9.12 1.53
N LEU A 18 -13.08 -8.77 2.49
CA LEU A 18 -13.54 -8.31 3.80
C LEU A 18 -14.16 -6.92 3.75
N LEU A 19 -13.54 -5.98 3.03
CA LEU A 19 -14.07 -4.62 2.90
C LEU A 19 -15.45 -4.62 2.19
N PRO A 20 -15.66 -5.30 1.04
CA PRO A 20 -16.97 -5.42 0.43
C PRO A 20 -18.04 -5.98 1.37
N ALA A 21 -17.71 -6.98 2.20
CA ALA A 21 -18.64 -7.50 3.19
C ALA A 21 -19.08 -6.44 4.23
N VAL A 22 -18.21 -5.49 4.57
CA VAL A 22 -18.55 -4.34 5.43
C VAL A 22 -19.39 -3.31 4.65
N LEU A 23 -18.95 -2.94 3.44
CA LEU A 23 -19.57 -1.88 2.63
C LEU A 23 -21.01 -2.22 2.22
N LEU A 24 -21.26 -3.48 1.86
CA LEU A 24 -22.55 -3.94 1.34
C LEU A 24 -23.52 -4.40 2.45
N HIS A 25 -23.11 -4.31 3.72
CA HIS A 25 -23.95 -4.72 4.84
C HIS A 25 -25.12 -3.75 5.06
N ASP A 26 -26.24 -4.30 5.52
CA ASP A 26 -27.46 -3.59 5.95
C ASP A 26 -27.86 -2.47 4.98
N ASN A 27 -28.22 -2.86 3.75
CA ASN A 27 -28.61 -1.93 2.69
C ASN A 27 -27.60 -0.79 2.47
N PHE A 28 -26.31 -1.15 2.35
CA PHE A 28 -25.21 -0.21 2.13
C PHE A 28 -24.95 0.78 3.28
N ALA A 29 -25.42 0.50 4.50
CA ALA A 29 -25.11 1.32 5.67
C ALA A 29 -23.59 1.49 5.87
N GLY A 30 -22.83 0.41 5.65
CA GLY A 30 -21.36 0.46 5.73
C GLY A 30 -20.72 1.32 4.64
N LEU A 31 -21.25 1.31 3.42
CA LEU A 31 -20.80 2.18 2.35
C LEU A 31 -21.06 3.65 2.69
N GLY A 32 -22.25 3.99 3.19
CA GLY A 32 -22.56 5.36 3.62
C GLY A 32 -21.55 5.89 4.63
N GLN A 33 -21.28 5.13 5.69
CA GLN A 33 -20.28 5.51 6.69
C GLN A 33 -18.85 5.56 6.12
N PHE A 34 -18.51 4.70 5.17
CA PHE A 34 -17.20 4.74 4.49
C PHE A 34 -17.05 6.02 3.65
N LEU A 35 -18.07 6.42 2.89
CA LEU A 35 -18.07 7.66 2.11
C LEU A 35 -17.92 8.89 3.02
N SER A 36 -18.60 8.91 4.17
CA SER A 36 -18.41 9.99 5.17
C SER A 36 -16.97 10.07 5.68
N ARG A 37 -16.31 8.92 5.90
CA ARG A 37 -14.90 8.89 6.31
C ARG A 37 -13.96 9.38 5.21
N ILE A 38 -14.28 9.13 3.95
CA ILE A 38 -13.53 9.68 2.80
C ILE A 38 -13.62 11.21 2.81
N GLU A 39 -14.81 11.77 2.97
CA GLU A 39 -15.01 13.22 3.02
C GLU A 39 -14.28 13.86 4.20
N ALA A 40 -14.36 13.24 5.38
CA ALA A 40 -13.68 13.72 6.58
C ALA A 40 -12.14 13.66 6.47
N ASN A 41 -11.61 12.77 5.65
CA ASN A 41 -10.17 12.59 5.42
C ASN A 41 -9.71 13.13 4.05
N ALA A 42 -10.47 14.06 3.45
CA ALA A 42 -10.10 14.71 2.20
C ALA A 42 -8.76 15.44 2.34
N SER A 43 -7.86 15.22 1.39
CA SER A 43 -6.58 15.93 1.30
C SER A 43 -6.76 17.36 0.77
N ASP A 44 -7.81 17.57 -0.03
CA ASP A 44 -8.26 18.89 -0.50
C ASP A 44 -9.80 18.89 -0.55
N THR A 45 -10.43 19.49 0.46
CA THR A 45 -11.89 19.57 0.57
C THR A 45 -12.51 20.35 -0.59
N ALA A 46 -11.83 21.39 -1.09
CA ALA A 46 -12.35 22.19 -2.19
C ALA A 46 -12.34 21.39 -3.51
N HIS A 47 -11.26 20.66 -3.78
CA HIS A 47 -11.21 19.74 -4.91
C HIS A 47 -12.28 18.65 -4.80
N LEU A 48 -12.40 18.00 -3.64
CA LEU A 48 -13.40 16.95 -3.43
C LEU A 48 -14.82 17.47 -3.72
N LEU A 49 -15.19 18.63 -3.17
CA LEU A 49 -16.49 19.25 -3.42
C LEU A 49 -16.70 19.64 -4.89
N SER A 50 -15.65 20.04 -5.60
CA SER A 50 -15.74 20.33 -7.04
C SER A 50 -16.07 19.09 -7.87
N VAL A 51 -15.59 17.93 -7.44
CA VAL A 51 -15.84 16.63 -8.10
C VAL A 51 -17.20 16.07 -7.71
N THR A 52 -17.55 16.12 -6.43
CA THR A 52 -18.78 15.51 -5.91
C THR A 52 -20.00 16.41 -6.08
N GLY A 53 -19.80 17.71 -6.23
CA GLY A 53 -20.86 18.71 -6.23
C GLY A 53 -21.52 18.91 -4.85
N PRO A 54 -22.63 19.66 -4.81
CA PRO A 54 -23.38 19.92 -3.58
C PRO A 54 -23.88 18.63 -2.94
N GLY A 55 -23.69 18.49 -1.62
CA GLY A 55 -24.08 17.30 -0.86
C GLY A 55 -23.02 16.19 -0.80
N GLY A 56 -21.88 16.35 -1.48
CA GLY A 56 -20.76 15.41 -1.35
C GLY A 56 -21.01 14.04 -1.96
N LEU A 57 -20.19 13.06 -1.59
CA LEU A 57 -20.36 11.64 -1.91
C LEU A 57 -21.67 11.08 -1.31
N LEU A 58 -22.03 11.50 -0.09
CA LEU A 58 -23.26 11.05 0.56
C LEU A 58 -24.52 11.46 -0.21
N GLY A 59 -24.56 12.72 -0.68
CA GLY A 59 -25.68 13.22 -1.49
C GLY A 59 -25.86 12.44 -2.79
N LYS A 60 -24.78 11.86 -3.34
CA LYS A 60 -24.82 11.02 -4.54
C LYS A 60 -25.34 9.62 -4.26
N MET A 61 -25.11 9.10 -3.05
CA MET A 61 -25.64 7.80 -2.63
C MET A 61 -27.16 7.84 -2.38
N ALA A 62 -27.71 9.00 -2.02
CA ALA A 62 -29.14 9.18 -1.77
C ALA A 62 -30.02 8.98 -3.02
N VAL A 63 -29.43 8.95 -4.22
CA VAL A 63 -30.11 8.62 -5.48
C VAL A 63 -29.90 7.12 -5.75
N PRO A 64 -30.90 6.24 -5.48
CA PRO A 64 -30.63 4.82 -5.23
C PRO A 64 -30.27 3.94 -6.43
N THR A 65 -29.98 4.47 -7.62
CA THR A 65 -30.15 3.64 -8.83
C THR A 65 -28.94 2.92 -9.37
N GLN A 66 -27.69 3.22 -8.99
CA GLN A 66 -26.51 2.48 -9.49
C GLN A 66 -25.34 2.48 -8.49
N ILE A 67 -25.33 1.50 -7.58
CA ILE A 67 -24.13 1.16 -6.80
C ILE A 67 -23.51 -0.09 -7.41
N GLU A 68 -22.29 0.02 -7.90
CA GLU A 68 -21.50 -1.11 -8.43
C GLU A 68 -20.20 -1.19 -7.65
N LEU A 69 -19.79 -2.39 -7.26
CA LEU A 69 -18.49 -2.63 -6.65
C LEU A 69 -17.72 -3.62 -7.51
N VAL A 70 -16.58 -3.18 -8.02
CA VAL A 70 -15.70 -3.96 -8.89
C VAL A 70 -14.38 -4.16 -8.18
N THR A 71 -13.98 -5.41 -8.01
CA THR A 71 -12.64 -5.78 -7.52
C THR A 71 -11.78 -6.25 -8.68
N GLU A 72 -10.46 -6.08 -8.59
CA GLU A 72 -9.53 -6.48 -9.66
C GLU A 72 -9.82 -5.79 -11.01
N PHE A 73 -10.11 -4.49 -10.96
CA PHE A 73 -10.49 -3.72 -12.13
C PHE A 73 -9.29 -3.38 -13.01
N HIS A 74 -9.13 -4.12 -14.11
CA HIS A 74 -7.99 -3.96 -15.00
C HIS A 74 -8.27 -2.95 -16.11
N ILE A 75 -8.14 -1.67 -15.79
CA ILE A 75 -8.50 -0.54 -16.66
C ILE A 75 -7.94 -0.68 -18.08
N ALA A 76 -6.65 -0.98 -18.23
CA ALA A 76 -6.03 -1.12 -19.55
C ALA A 76 -6.66 -2.24 -20.40
N ARG A 77 -7.05 -3.37 -19.78
CA ARG A 77 -7.70 -4.49 -20.47
C ARG A 77 -9.09 -4.09 -20.92
N ASP A 78 -9.83 -3.41 -20.04
CA ASP A 78 -11.21 -3.05 -20.27
C ASP A 78 -11.30 -1.89 -21.30
N ILE A 79 -10.35 -0.95 -21.30
CA ILE A 79 -10.16 0.05 -22.37
C ILE A 79 -9.90 -0.64 -23.71
N SER A 80 -8.97 -1.59 -23.77
CA SER A 80 -8.66 -2.30 -25.02
C SER A 80 -9.86 -3.06 -25.57
N ARG A 81 -10.64 -3.71 -24.69
CA ARG A 81 -11.88 -4.39 -25.07
C ARG A 81 -12.95 -3.40 -25.52
N ALA A 82 -13.10 -2.26 -24.84
CA ALA A 82 -14.05 -1.23 -25.23
C ALA A 82 -13.71 -0.61 -26.59
N LYS A 83 -12.42 -0.37 -26.90
CA LYS A 83 -11.95 0.05 -28.23
C LYS A 83 -12.36 -0.94 -29.32
N GLN A 84 -12.17 -2.25 -29.08
CA GLN A 84 -12.55 -3.29 -30.02
C GLN A 84 -14.07 -3.34 -30.26
N LEU A 85 -14.88 -3.13 -29.21
CA LEU A 85 -16.34 -3.23 -29.31
C LEU A 85 -17.01 -1.98 -29.86
N SER A 86 -16.51 -0.79 -29.50
CA SER A 86 -17.15 0.49 -29.83
C SER A 86 -16.54 1.20 -31.05
N GLY A 87 -15.31 0.82 -31.44
CA GLY A 87 -14.52 1.57 -32.43
C GLY A 87 -14.05 2.95 -31.95
N ILE A 88 -14.35 3.34 -30.71
CA ILE A 88 -13.95 4.63 -30.14
C ILE A 88 -12.49 4.52 -29.68
N VAL A 89 -11.63 5.34 -30.29
CA VAL A 89 -10.25 5.55 -29.84
C VAL A 89 -10.23 6.81 -28.96
N PRO A 90 -9.84 6.74 -27.67
CA PRO A 90 -9.67 7.91 -26.84
C PRO A 90 -8.69 8.87 -27.49
N ALA A 91 -9.07 10.14 -27.64
CA ALA A 91 -8.29 11.15 -28.35
C ALA A 91 -6.88 11.34 -27.77
N HIS A 92 -6.69 10.98 -26.50
CA HIS A 92 -5.45 11.15 -25.75
C HIS A 92 -4.84 9.83 -25.27
N ALA A 93 -5.22 8.67 -25.83
CA ALA A 93 -4.63 7.40 -25.43
C ALA A 93 -3.11 7.41 -25.75
N PRO A 94 -2.21 7.39 -24.74
CA PRO A 94 -0.78 7.33 -25.01
C PRO A 94 -0.44 6.02 -25.74
N PRO A 95 0.64 6.00 -26.54
CA PRO A 95 1.09 4.81 -27.27
C PRO A 95 1.40 3.60 -26.36
N PHE A 96 1.54 3.84 -25.06
CA PHE A 96 1.82 2.84 -24.02
C PHE A 96 0.71 1.79 -23.81
N PHE A 97 -0.49 1.96 -24.35
CA PHE A 97 -1.58 0.97 -24.22
C PHE A 97 -1.50 -0.20 -25.22
N ALA A 98 -0.52 -0.20 -26.12
CA ALA A 98 -0.38 -1.25 -27.13
C ALA A 98 0.26 -2.55 -26.60
N GLU A 99 0.96 -2.52 -25.45
CA GLU A 99 1.63 -3.69 -24.89
C GLU A 99 1.13 -3.98 -23.47
N ASP A 100 0.45 -5.12 -23.30
CA ASP A 100 0.06 -5.73 -22.02
C ASP A 100 1.32 -6.19 -21.26
N THR A 101 2.11 -5.22 -20.83
CA THR A 101 3.34 -5.44 -20.06
C THR A 101 2.99 -5.76 -18.61
N GLU A 102 3.80 -6.59 -17.94
CA GLU A 102 3.64 -6.89 -16.51
C GLU A 102 3.54 -5.62 -15.63
N SER A 103 4.20 -4.52 -16.03
CA SER A 103 4.11 -3.24 -15.32
C SER A 103 2.71 -2.64 -15.37
N SER A 104 2.00 -2.77 -16.50
CA SER A 104 0.62 -2.29 -16.64
C SER A 104 -0.37 -3.08 -15.76
N ARG A 105 -0.11 -4.38 -15.54
CA ARG A 105 -0.93 -5.25 -14.67
C ARG A 105 -0.78 -4.94 -13.18
N ARG A 106 0.34 -4.32 -12.77
CA ARG A 106 0.62 -3.99 -11.37
C ARG A 106 -0.10 -2.72 -10.90
N ASP A 107 -0.71 -1.98 -11.79
CA ASP A 107 -1.35 -0.70 -11.50
C ASP A 107 -2.88 -0.78 -11.46
N ALA A 108 -3.52 -1.96 -11.46
CA ALA A 108 -4.96 -2.05 -11.29
C ALA A 108 -5.38 -1.62 -9.87
N PRO A 109 -6.42 -0.77 -9.69
CA PRO A 109 -6.94 -0.48 -8.36
C PRO A 109 -7.55 -1.73 -7.73
N ASP A 110 -7.39 -1.85 -6.41
CA ASP A 110 -7.94 -2.99 -5.65
C ASP A 110 -9.47 -3.04 -5.69
N ILE A 111 -10.11 -1.88 -5.57
CA ILE A 111 -11.57 -1.73 -5.58
C ILE A 111 -11.96 -0.46 -6.34
N VAL A 112 -13.00 -0.55 -7.16
CA VAL A 112 -13.70 0.60 -7.72
C VAL A 112 -15.16 0.51 -7.32
N ILE A 113 -15.69 1.57 -6.73
CA ILE A 113 -17.08 1.70 -6.32
C ILE A 113 -17.71 2.77 -7.19
N ARG A 114 -18.72 2.42 -7.98
CA ARG A 114 -19.53 3.40 -8.69
C ARG A 114 -20.69 3.83 -7.80
N VAL A 115 -20.88 5.14 -7.65
CA VAL A 115 -22.02 5.75 -6.96
C VAL A 115 -22.68 6.72 -7.94
N GLY A 116 -23.67 6.23 -8.68
CA GLY A 116 -24.28 6.97 -9.78
C GLY A 116 -23.30 7.22 -10.93
N SER A 117 -22.98 8.49 -11.19
CA SER A 117 -22.01 8.92 -12.20
C SER A 117 -20.59 9.12 -11.66
N LEU A 118 -20.36 8.90 -10.36
CA LEU A 118 -19.04 9.05 -9.74
C LEU A 118 -18.37 7.69 -9.51
N LEU A 119 -17.05 7.68 -9.61
CA LEU A 119 -16.23 6.55 -9.16
C LEU A 119 -15.52 6.89 -7.85
N VAL A 120 -15.48 5.94 -6.93
CA VAL A 120 -14.59 5.94 -5.77
C VAL A 120 -13.59 4.82 -6.01
N VAL A 121 -12.36 5.18 -6.32
CA VAL A 121 -11.29 4.24 -6.66
C VAL A 121 -10.40 4.08 -5.43
N CYS A 122 -10.26 2.86 -4.94
CA CYS A 122 -9.50 2.57 -3.74
C CYS A 122 -8.28 1.71 -4.04
N GLU A 123 -7.15 2.08 -3.44
CA GLU A 123 -5.92 1.29 -3.45
C GLU A 123 -5.51 0.99 -2.00
N GLY A 124 -5.41 -0.29 -1.67
CA GLY A 124 -4.99 -0.75 -0.36
C GLY A 124 -3.49 -0.96 -0.26
N LYS A 125 -2.91 -0.56 0.87
CA LYS A 125 -1.59 -1.01 1.33
C LYS A 125 -1.73 -1.42 2.78
N PHE A 126 -1.55 -2.70 3.10
CA PHE A 126 -1.71 -3.19 4.47
C PHE A 126 -0.49 -3.94 5.00
N PHE A 127 -0.01 -4.98 4.29
CA PHE A 127 0.99 -5.92 4.82
C PHE A 127 2.44 -5.55 4.51
N SER A 128 2.68 -4.30 4.11
CA SER A 128 4.02 -3.76 3.92
C SER A 128 4.08 -2.36 4.51
N ARG A 129 5.28 -1.85 4.82
CA ARG A 129 5.49 -0.41 4.95
C ARG A 129 5.58 0.15 3.54
N PRO A 130 4.50 0.73 2.98
CA PRO A 130 4.58 1.25 1.63
C PRO A 130 5.65 2.34 1.60
N SER A 131 6.56 2.26 0.64
CA SER A 131 7.37 3.45 0.34
C SER A 131 6.41 4.51 -0.19
N TRP A 132 6.31 5.66 0.47
CA TRP A 132 5.39 6.72 0.03
C TRP A 132 5.65 7.15 -1.41
N ARG A 133 6.93 7.16 -1.83
CA ARG A 133 7.31 7.37 -3.23
C ARG A 133 6.75 6.29 -4.16
N GLY A 134 6.74 5.04 -3.73
CA GLY A 134 6.16 3.91 -4.48
C GLY A 134 4.66 4.07 -4.64
N LEU A 135 3.95 4.27 -3.52
CA LEU A 135 2.50 4.49 -3.52
C LEU A 135 2.11 5.70 -4.36
N LYS A 136 2.82 6.83 -4.23
CA LYS A 136 2.57 8.03 -5.05
C LYS A 136 2.67 7.73 -6.54
N ARG A 137 3.72 7.02 -6.97
CA ARG A 137 3.88 6.62 -8.39
C ARG A 137 2.74 5.72 -8.87
N GLN A 138 2.37 4.73 -8.06
CA GLN A 138 1.29 3.80 -8.39
C GLN A 138 -0.04 4.54 -8.55
N LEU A 139 -0.40 5.40 -7.59
CA LEU A 139 -1.64 6.18 -7.64
C LEU A 139 -1.65 7.19 -8.80
N SER A 140 -0.53 7.85 -9.07
CA SER A 140 -0.41 8.72 -10.26
C SER A 140 -0.55 7.95 -11.57
N SER A 141 -0.08 6.71 -11.64
CA SER A 141 -0.27 5.84 -12.81
C SER A 141 -1.74 5.46 -12.97
N GLN A 142 -2.38 4.98 -11.90
CA GLN A 142 -3.80 4.66 -11.84
C GLN A 142 -4.67 5.83 -12.27
N ARG A 143 -4.40 7.04 -11.75
CA ARG A 143 -5.15 8.26 -12.09
C ARG A 143 -5.21 8.49 -13.60
N LYS A 144 -4.08 8.40 -14.29
CA LYS A 144 -4.02 8.54 -15.75
C LYS A 144 -4.83 7.48 -16.49
N GLN A 145 -4.88 6.25 -15.96
CA GLN A 145 -5.68 5.18 -16.56
C GLN A 145 -7.18 5.43 -16.35
N ILE A 146 -7.57 5.90 -15.16
CA ILE A 146 -8.96 6.23 -14.82
C ILE A 146 -9.46 7.37 -15.69
N GLU A 147 -8.66 8.42 -15.91
CA GLU A 147 -9.00 9.54 -16.79
C GLU A 147 -9.39 9.08 -18.20
N LEU A 148 -8.73 8.04 -18.73
CA LEU A 148 -9.06 7.48 -20.04
C LEU A 148 -10.40 6.72 -20.07
N LEU A 149 -10.92 6.29 -18.93
CA LEU A 149 -12.26 5.69 -18.87
C LEU A 149 -13.34 6.74 -19.15
N PHE A 150 -13.10 8.02 -18.85
CA PHE A 150 -14.08 9.08 -19.08
C PHE A 150 -14.30 9.35 -20.57
N ASP A 151 -13.28 9.10 -21.40
CA ASP A 151 -13.40 9.17 -22.87
C ASP A 151 -14.31 8.06 -23.42
N ILE A 152 -14.45 6.95 -22.70
CA ILE A 152 -15.20 5.75 -23.14
C ILE A 152 -16.59 5.70 -22.51
N PHE A 153 -16.70 6.17 -21.27
CA PHE A 153 -17.91 6.11 -20.46
C PHE A 153 -18.38 7.53 -20.14
N PRO A 154 -19.06 8.23 -21.08
CA PRO A 154 -19.47 9.62 -20.92
C PRO A 154 -20.52 9.84 -19.81
N SER A 155 -21.11 8.75 -19.30
CA SER A 155 -21.98 8.80 -18.13
C SER A 155 -21.23 9.06 -16.82
N LEU A 156 -19.90 8.94 -16.80
CA LEU A 156 -19.08 9.24 -15.64
C LEU A 156 -18.78 10.75 -15.60
N THR A 157 -18.95 11.37 -14.43
CA THR A 157 -18.79 12.82 -14.25
C THR A 157 -17.59 13.19 -13.40
N GLY A 158 -17.05 12.25 -12.61
CA GLY A 158 -15.82 12.44 -11.85
C GLY A 158 -15.41 11.19 -11.09
N PHE A 159 -14.25 11.25 -10.44
CA PHE A 159 -13.80 10.19 -9.55
C PHE A 159 -13.06 10.75 -8.33
N VAL A 160 -13.09 9.99 -7.25
CA VAL A 160 -12.34 10.22 -6.01
C VAL A 160 -11.37 9.06 -5.82
N HIS A 161 -10.09 9.35 -5.71
CA HIS A 161 -9.03 8.36 -5.52
C HIS A 161 -8.64 8.28 -4.04
N VAL A 162 -8.80 7.11 -3.45
CA VAL A 162 -8.68 6.86 -2.01
C VAL A 162 -7.51 5.90 -1.75
N ALA A 163 -6.60 6.31 -0.87
CA ALA A 163 -5.55 5.43 -0.36
C ALA A 163 -6.00 4.78 0.96
N LEU A 164 -6.05 3.45 1.01
CA LEU A 164 -6.30 2.69 2.25
C LEU A 164 -4.95 2.26 2.84
N VAL A 165 -4.51 2.93 3.90
CA VAL A 165 -3.12 2.86 4.40
C VAL A 165 -3.07 2.40 5.86
N PRO A 166 -1.96 1.86 6.36
CA PRO A 166 -1.91 1.46 7.76
C PRO A 166 -1.80 2.67 8.70
N GLU A 167 -1.11 3.71 8.24
CA GLU A 167 -0.89 4.97 8.93
C GLU A 167 -0.98 6.12 7.93
N LEU A 168 -1.48 7.27 8.35
CA LEU A 168 -1.51 8.46 7.49
C LEU A 168 -0.08 8.96 7.22
N PRO A 169 0.22 9.37 5.98
CA PRO A 169 1.52 9.97 5.68
C PRO A 169 1.67 11.31 6.38
N ARG A 170 2.89 11.60 6.85
CA ARG A 170 3.26 12.97 7.25
C ARG A 170 3.55 13.75 5.98
N LEU A 171 2.64 14.63 5.62
CA LEU A 171 2.78 15.51 4.47
C LEU A 171 3.43 16.82 4.92
N GLU A 172 4.31 17.36 4.09
CA GLU A 172 4.83 18.71 4.29
C GLU A 172 3.73 19.74 3.91
N ALA A 173 3.80 20.93 4.51
CA ALA A 173 2.82 21.97 4.22
C ALA A 173 2.85 22.33 2.72
N GLY A 174 1.69 22.21 2.06
CA GLY A 174 1.55 22.46 0.63
C GLY A 174 1.93 21.29 -0.28
N GLU A 175 2.37 20.15 0.27
CA GLU A 175 2.63 18.96 -0.55
C GLU A 175 1.32 18.39 -1.11
N ARG A 176 1.20 18.34 -2.44
CA ARG A 176 0.06 17.71 -3.11
C ARG A 176 0.20 16.20 -3.10
N THR A 177 -0.87 15.52 -2.72
CA THR A 177 -0.98 14.06 -2.81
C THR A 177 -1.63 13.63 -4.11
N PRO A 178 -1.28 12.46 -4.66
CA PRO A 178 -1.96 11.91 -5.84
C PRO A 178 -3.32 11.28 -5.53
N TRP A 179 -3.67 11.14 -4.24
CA TRP A 179 -4.99 10.74 -3.77
C TRP A 179 -5.77 11.96 -3.27
N ASP A 180 -7.10 11.84 -3.34
CA ASP A 180 -8.04 12.84 -2.86
C ASP A 180 -8.40 12.63 -1.39
N ALA A 181 -8.28 11.39 -0.90
CA ALA A 181 -8.44 11.04 0.52
C ALA A 181 -7.55 9.87 0.92
N ALA A 182 -7.21 9.80 2.22
CA ALA A 182 -6.52 8.65 2.79
C ALA A 182 -7.27 8.15 4.03
N VAL A 183 -7.63 6.86 4.06
CA VAL A 183 -8.34 6.24 5.18
C VAL A 183 -7.45 5.15 5.76
N THR A 184 -7.34 5.09 7.08
CA THR A 184 -6.51 4.08 7.73
C THR A 184 -7.21 2.74 7.85
N TRP A 185 -6.45 1.64 7.83
CA TRP A 185 -7.01 0.31 8.16
C TRP A 185 -7.56 0.23 9.59
N LYS A 186 -7.09 1.11 10.50
CA LYS A 186 -7.67 1.30 11.83
C LYS A 186 -9.10 1.83 11.74
N GLU A 187 -9.34 2.84 10.90
CA GLU A 187 -10.67 3.37 10.65
C GLU A 187 -11.58 2.35 9.95
N ILE A 188 -11.04 1.55 9.01
CA ILE A 188 -11.79 0.44 8.40
C ILE A 188 -12.17 -0.63 9.43
N SER A 189 -11.25 -0.97 10.34
CA SER A 189 -11.57 -1.88 11.44
C SER A 189 -12.62 -1.32 12.38
N GLN A 190 -12.61 -0.02 12.66
CA GLN A 190 -13.64 0.63 13.47
C GLN A 190 -14.99 0.59 12.74
N LEU A 191 -15.01 0.97 11.46
CA LEU A 191 -16.19 0.88 10.60
C LEU A 191 -16.79 -0.54 10.63
N SER A 192 -15.95 -1.58 10.51
CA SER A 192 -16.45 -2.96 10.58
C SER A 192 -17.09 -3.30 11.92
N ALA A 193 -16.57 -2.75 13.03
CA ALA A 193 -17.14 -2.95 14.35
C ALA A 193 -18.47 -2.19 14.53
N ASP A 194 -18.55 -0.99 13.97
CA ASP A 194 -19.75 -0.13 14.02
C ASP A 194 -20.90 -0.75 13.20
N VAL A 195 -20.58 -1.38 12.06
CA VAL A 195 -21.56 -1.91 11.10
C VAL A 195 -21.92 -3.37 11.38
N LEU A 196 -20.93 -4.24 11.59
CA LEU A 196 -21.13 -5.69 11.74
C LEU A 196 -21.15 -6.15 13.20
N GLY A 197 -20.73 -5.28 14.13
CA GLY A 197 -20.52 -5.63 15.53
C GLY A 197 -19.07 -6.01 15.85
N SER A 198 -18.70 -5.79 17.11
CA SER A 198 -17.30 -5.91 17.59
C SER A 198 -16.76 -7.35 17.65
N THR A 199 -17.65 -8.34 17.68
CA THR A 199 -17.39 -9.79 17.76
C THR A 199 -17.59 -10.51 16.42
N HIS A 200 -18.05 -9.82 15.38
CA HIS A 200 -18.26 -10.42 14.07
C HIS A 200 -16.93 -10.89 13.45
N TYR A 201 -16.96 -12.01 12.72
CA TYR A 201 -15.77 -12.63 12.13
C TYR A 201 -14.92 -11.63 11.33
N VAL A 202 -15.53 -10.86 10.43
CA VAL A 202 -14.85 -9.84 9.62
C VAL A 202 -14.14 -8.79 10.50
N THR A 203 -14.80 -8.30 11.54
CA THR A 203 -14.25 -7.35 12.49
C THR A 203 -13.05 -7.92 13.23
N LEU A 204 -13.15 -9.17 13.70
CA LEU A 204 -12.04 -9.87 14.36
C LEU A 204 -10.84 -10.05 13.40
N ARG A 205 -11.09 -10.30 12.10
CA ARG A 205 -10.03 -10.41 11.09
C ARG A 205 -9.30 -9.10 10.85
N PHE A 206 -9.99 -7.96 10.81
CA PHE A 206 -9.35 -6.64 10.72
C PHE A 206 -8.52 -6.33 11.97
N LYS A 207 -9.07 -6.59 13.17
CA LYS A 207 -8.35 -6.42 14.45
C LYS A 207 -7.07 -7.27 14.49
N ALA A 208 -7.15 -8.54 14.12
CA ALA A 208 -6.00 -9.43 14.08
C ALA A 208 -4.92 -8.97 13.09
N ALA A 209 -5.32 -8.46 11.92
CA ALA A 209 -4.40 -7.90 10.94
C ALA A 209 -3.70 -6.65 11.47
N LEU A 210 -4.43 -5.74 12.11
CA LEU A 210 -3.84 -4.55 12.74
C LEU A 210 -2.87 -4.91 13.86
N MET A 211 -3.20 -5.91 14.69
CA MET A 211 -2.29 -6.43 15.71
C MET A 211 -1.03 -7.03 15.07
N SER A 212 -1.18 -7.78 13.97
CA SER A 212 -0.04 -8.32 13.23
C SER A 212 0.82 -7.21 12.64
N TYR A 213 0.20 -6.22 12.01
CA TYR A 213 0.87 -5.03 11.49
C TYR A 213 1.63 -4.29 12.60
N ALA A 214 1.00 -4.06 13.76
CA ALA A 214 1.65 -3.41 14.89
C ALA A 214 2.84 -4.23 15.43
N ARG A 215 2.75 -5.56 15.45
CA ARG A 215 3.89 -6.42 15.84
C ARG A 215 5.03 -6.40 14.82
N GLU A 216 4.70 -6.36 13.53
CA GLU A 216 5.70 -6.44 12.45
C GLU A 216 6.31 -5.09 12.06
N PHE A 217 5.46 -4.06 12.04
CA PHE A 217 5.74 -2.73 11.52
C PHE A 217 5.37 -1.61 12.49
N GLY A 218 4.77 -1.90 13.65
CA GLY A 218 4.60 -0.88 14.68
C GLY A 218 5.96 -0.39 15.16
N ARG A 219 5.96 0.54 16.12
CA ARG A 219 7.19 1.09 16.73
C ARG A 219 7.96 0.07 17.59
N GLY A 220 7.99 -1.22 17.20
CA GLY A 220 9.14 -2.06 17.49
C GLY A 220 10.35 -1.37 16.89
N GLY A 221 11.39 -1.16 17.69
CA GLY A 221 12.54 -0.32 17.36
C GLY A 221 13.03 -0.55 15.93
N ALA A 222 13.52 0.51 15.29
CA ALA A 222 14.12 0.40 13.96
C ALA A 222 14.95 -0.88 13.88
N TYR A 223 14.69 -1.76 12.89
CA TYR A 223 15.33 -3.09 12.83
C TYR A 223 16.86 -3.01 12.66
N PHE A 224 17.38 -1.79 12.51
CA PHE A 224 18.77 -1.42 12.55
C PHE A 224 18.90 -0.07 13.23
N GLN A 225 20.06 0.19 13.82
CA GLN A 225 20.31 1.36 14.65
C GLN A 225 20.71 2.55 13.78
N ASP A 226 21.63 2.33 12.82
CA ASP A 226 22.12 3.37 11.93
C ASP A 226 22.80 2.78 10.67
N LEU A 227 23.15 3.66 9.73
CA LEU A 227 23.99 3.40 8.56
C LEU A 227 25.40 3.96 8.76
N MET A 228 26.43 3.14 8.67
CA MET A 228 27.82 3.57 8.91
C MET A 228 28.75 3.26 7.72
N SER A 229 29.91 3.91 7.66
CA SER A 229 30.97 3.55 6.71
C SER A 229 31.54 2.16 7.02
N LEU A 230 32.28 1.55 6.08
CA LEU A 230 32.95 0.28 6.36
C LEU A 230 33.96 0.40 7.52
N HIS A 231 34.73 1.48 7.55
CA HIS A 231 35.71 1.73 8.62
C HIS A 231 35.03 1.74 10.00
N ASP A 232 33.95 2.49 10.14
CA ASP A 232 33.32 2.70 11.44
C ASP A 232 32.56 1.45 11.91
N VAL A 233 31.88 0.75 11.00
CA VAL A 233 31.19 -0.50 11.36
C VAL A 233 32.20 -1.61 11.73
N LEU A 234 33.38 -1.66 11.10
CA LEU A 234 34.45 -2.57 11.51
C LEU A 234 34.98 -2.21 12.90
N GLY A 235 35.16 -0.93 13.20
CA GLY A 235 35.50 -0.45 14.54
C GLY A 235 34.48 -0.91 15.59
N LEU A 236 33.18 -0.76 15.27
CA LEU A 236 32.08 -1.19 16.13
C LEU A 236 32.04 -2.72 16.31
N CYS A 237 32.29 -3.48 15.24
CA CYS A 237 32.35 -4.94 15.30
C CYS A 237 33.53 -5.43 16.15
N LYS A 238 34.68 -4.77 16.06
CA LYS A 238 35.86 -5.12 16.88
C LYS A 238 35.62 -4.82 18.36
N SER A 239 34.91 -3.74 18.70
CA SER A 239 34.64 -3.38 20.10
C SER A 239 33.50 -4.18 20.72
N ARG A 240 32.48 -4.56 19.94
CA ARG A 240 31.25 -5.20 20.45
C ARG A 240 31.09 -6.67 20.07
N GLY A 241 31.89 -7.17 19.13
CA GLY A 241 31.88 -8.56 18.69
C GLY A 241 30.49 -9.04 18.28
N ARG A 242 30.05 -10.15 18.90
CA ARG A 242 28.75 -10.81 18.65
C ARG A 242 27.54 -10.06 19.21
N ASN A 243 27.75 -9.03 20.04
CA ASN A 243 26.64 -8.23 20.59
C ASN A 243 26.05 -7.27 19.55
N ILE A 244 26.62 -7.21 18.35
CA ILE A 244 26.01 -6.55 17.20
C ILE A 244 25.94 -7.48 15.99
N GLN A 245 25.09 -7.11 15.05
CA GLN A 245 24.96 -7.75 13.74
C GLN A 245 25.00 -6.70 12.63
N VAL A 246 25.55 -7.06 11.48
CA VAL A 246 25.66 -6.21 10.29
C VAL A 246 24.76 -6.75 9.19
N GLY A 247 23.95 -5.88 8.61
CA GLY A 247 22.90 -6.24 7.65
C GLY A 247 23.41 -6.30 6.20
N VAL A 248 23.28 -7.47 5.57
CA VAL A 248 23.57 -7.73 4.15
C VAL A 248 22.46 -8.60 3.58
N VAL A 249 21.75 -8.12 2.56
CA VAL A 249 20.71 -8.94 1.91
C VAL A 249 21.40 -10.14 1.23
N GLY A 250 20.98 -11.36 1.59
CA GLY A 250 21.64 -12.62 1.19
C GLY A 250 22.82 -13.05 2.07
N GLY A 251 23.13 -12.26 3.11
CA GLY A 251 24.06 -12.62 4.17
C GLY A 251 25.51 -12.80 3.72
N ILE A 252 26.20 -13.75 4.37
CA ILE A 252 27.60 -14.08 4.12
C ILE A 252 27.84 -14.50 2.66
N SER A 253 26.90 -15.23 2.05
CA SER A 253 27.06 -15.71 0.67
C SER A 253 27.21 -14.56 -0.32
N VAL A 254 26.40 -13.51 -0.17
CA VAL A 254 26.51 -12.31 -1.01
C VAL A 254 27.77 -11.53 -0.68
N LEU A 255 28.11 -11.41 0.61
CA LEU A 255 29.33 -10.71 1.03
C LEU A 255 30.59 -11.31 0.39
N ARG A 256 30.70 -12.65 0.36
CA ARG A 256 31.84 -13.37 -0.25
C ARG A 256 31.92 -13.26 -1.78
N GLY A 257 30.81 -12.92 -2.44
CA GLY A 257 30.75 -12.76 -3.90
C GLY A 257 31.24 -11.40 -4.40
N HIS A 258 31.67 -10.50 -3.50
CA HIS A 258 32.09 -9.14 -3.82
C HIS A 258 33.50 -8.84 -3.33
N ASP A 259 34.13 -7.82 -3.91
CA ASP A 259 35.47 -7.36 -3.55
C ASP A 259 35.46 -6.30 -2.44
N ARG A 260 36.65 -5.85 -2.05
CA ARG A 260 36.82 -4.84 -1.00
C ARG A 260 36.41 -3.44 -1.45
N ALA A 261 36.51 -3.12 -2.74
CA ALA A 261 36.06 -1.84 -3.29
C ALA A 261 34.54 -1.68 -3.15
N TRP A 262 33.78 -2.72 -3.48
CA TRP A 262 32.34 -2.79 -3.26
C TRP A 262 31.99 -2.60 -1.79
N ALA A 263 32.72 -3.24 -0.89
CA ALA A 263 32.48 -3.12 0.54
C ALA A 263 32.72 -1.68 1.07
N ASN A 264 33.75 -1.00 0.56
CA ASN A 264 34.08 0.38 0.91
C ASN A 264 33.05 1.39 0.38
N ALA A 265 32.50 1.17 -0.82
CA ALA A 265 31.53 2.08 -1.44
C ALA A 265 30.14 2.06 -0.77
N ARG A 266 29.87 1.08 0.10
CA ARG A 266 28.56 0.89 0.74
C ARG A 266 28.48 1.51 2.13
N ARG A 267 27.26 1.93 2.48
CA ARG A 267 26.87 2.16 3.88
C ARG A 267 26.26 0.91 4.47
N TRP A 268 26.66 0.57 5.69
CA TRP A 268 26.33 -0.67 6.37
C TRP A 268 25.28 -0.42 7.43
N LYS A 269 24.18 -1.17 7.37
CA LYS A 269 23.22 -1.24 8.47
C LYS A 269 23.82 -2.07 9.58
N TRP A 270 23.75 -1.61 10.82
CA TRP A 270 24.12 -2.42 11.98
C TRP A 270 22.99 -2.45 13.00
N ARG A 271 23.00 -3.47 13.85
CA ARG A 271 22.10 -3.55 14.98
C ARG A 271 22.69 -4.16 16.23
N ASP A 272 22.14 -3.78 17.38
CA ASP A 272 22.32 -4.52 18.63
C ASP A 272 21.52 -5.83 18.61
N VAL A 273 22.05 -6.90 19.21
CA VAL A 273 21.30 -8.17 19.36
C VAL A 273 20.07 -8.03 20.25
N SER A 274 20.07 -7.06 21.17
CA SER A 274 18.90 -6.74 22.01
C SER A 274 17.81 -5.96 21.26
N ASN A 275 18.08 -5.51 20.03
CA ASN A 275 17.08 -4.83 19.22
C ASN A 275 15.89 -5.77 18.98
N THR A 276 14.68 -5.28 19.22
CA THR A 276 13.44 -6.07 19.10
C THR A 276 12.83 -6.06 17.70
N GLY A 277 13.38 -5.26 16.78
CA GLY A 277 12.92 -5.17 15.41
C GLY A 277 13.11 -6.49 14.66
N ARG A 278 12.05 -6.96 13.98
CA ARG A 278 12.07 -8.24 13.25
C ARG A 278 13.07 -8.21 12.09
N ILE A 279 13.79 -9.31 11.90
CA ILE A 279 14.75 -9.49 10.81
C ILE A 279 14.63 -10.88 10.20
N ASN A 280 15.08 -11.03 8.95
CA ASN A 280 15.45 -12.33 8.42
C ASN A 280 16.87 -12.65 8.89
N PRO A 281 17.09 -13.61 9.81
CA PRO A 281 18.41 -13.88 10.40
C PRO A 281 19.51 -14.16 9.36
N LYS A 282 19.14 -14.71 8.19
CA LYS A 282 20.08 -14.97 7.10
C LYS A 282 20.74 -13.70 6.55
N ASN A 283 20.10 -12.54 6.73
CA ASN A 283 20.61 -11.24 6.25
C ASN A 283 21.47 -10.51 7.30
N TRP A 284 21.70 -11.08 8.49
CA TRP A 284 22.37 -10.39 9.60
C TRP A 284 23.57 -11.19 10.08
N ILE A 285 24.75 -10.64 9.86
CA ILE A 285 26.03 -11.30 10.11
C ILE A 285 26.53 -10.84 11.50
N PRO A 286 26.83 -11.73 12.45
CA PRO A 286 27.44 -11.35 13.72
C PRO A 286 28.72 -10.52 13.51
N GLY A 287 28.97 -9.52 14.36
CA GLY A 287 30.05 -8.56 14.13
C GLY A 287 31.45 -9.18 14.02
N ASP A 288 31.76 -10.18 14.84
CA ASP A 288 33.04 -10.92 14.77
C ASP A 288 33.20 -11.65 13.44
N GLU A 289 32.12 -12.27 12.96
CA GLU A 289 32.09 -12.95 11.67
C GLU A 289 32.19 -11.95 10.51
N PHE A 290 31.52 -10.81 10.61
CA PHE A 290 31.60 -9.75 9.60
C PHE A 290 33.04 -9.26 9.43
N VAL A 291 33.78 -9.04 10.52
CA VAL A 291 35.20 -8.66 10.47
C VAL A 291 36.05 -9.73 9.78
N ARG A 292 35.83 -11.02 10.11
CA ARG A 292 36.53 -12.14 9.45
C ARG A 292 36.27 -12.16 7.95
N GLN A 293 35.00 -12.01 7.54
CA GLN A 293 34.62 -12.05 6.14
C GLN A 293 35.19 -10.87 5.36
N ILE A 294 35.17 -9.65 5.93
CA ILE A 294 35.75 -8.47 5.28
C ILE A 294 37.27 -8.57 5.16
N ALA A 295 37.97 -9.20 6.12
CA ALA A 295 39.41 -9.43 6.02
C ALA A 295 39.79 -10.46 4.95
N ALA A 296 38.88 -11.38 4.62
CA ALA A 296 39.05 -12.37 3.56
C ALA A 296 38.76 -11.83 2.16
N LEU A 297 38.08 -10.67 2.05
CA LEU A 297 37.99 -9.94 0.79
C LEU A 297 39.37 -9.33 0.53
N GLY A 298 40.14 -9.95 -0.37
CA GLY A 298 41.49 -9.51 -0.74
C GLY A 298 41.56 -8.03 -1.10
N SER A 299 42.78 -7.48 -1.01
CA SER A 299 43.12 -6.11 -1.38
C SER A 299 42.66 -5.77 -2.80
#